data_AF-X1Q2T6-F1
#
_entry.id   AF-X1Q2T6-F1
#
_cell.length_a   1.000
_cell.length_b   1.000
_cell.length_c   1.000
_cell.angle_alpha   90.00
_cell.angle_beta   90.00
_cell.angle_gamma   90.00
#
_symmetry.space_group_name_H-M   'P 1'
#
loop_
_entity.id
_entity.type
_entity.pdbx_description
1 polymer ?
#
loop_
_entity_poly.entity_id
_entity_poly.type
_entity_poly.pdbx_seq_one_letter_code
_entity_poly.pdbx_strand_id
1 'polypeptide(L)' 'MTLKGKNFILGVTGSIASYKSCELLRKLKEEGAEVKVVMTKNATEFISPLTFQTLSGNPVYVEMFYPLEKQVPPNVLTEN' A
#
# COMPACT_ATOMS: atom_id res chain seq x y z
N MET A 1 -1.91 21.62 1.24
CA MET A 1 -2.22 20.42 0.46
C MET A 1 -2.01 20.72 -1.02
N THR A 2 -0.76 20.59 -1.46
CA THR A 2 -0.31 20.94 -2.82
C THR A 2 -0.67 19.84 -3.84
N LEU A 3 -0.88 18.61 -3.37
CA LEU A 3 -1.13 17.43 -4.22
C LEU A 3 -2.59 16.97 -4.21
N LYS A 4 -3.52 17.78 -3.71
CA LYS A 4 -4.95 17.44 -3.64
C LYS A 4 -5.50 17.07 -5.02
N GLY A 5 -6.17 15.93 -5.09
CA GLY A 5 -6.78 15.41 -6.34
C GLY A 5 -5.79 14.79 -7.33
N LYS A 6 -4.51 14.65 -6.95
CA LYS A 6 -3.50 13.94 -7.75
C LYS A 6 -3.45 12.47 -7.34
N ASN A 7 -3.34 11.59 -8.34
CA ASN A 7 -3.23 10.15 -8.16
C ASN A 7 -1.77 9.70 -8.38
N PHE A 8 -1.23 8.92 -7.45
CA PHE A 8 0.12 8.36 -7.51
C PHE A 8 0.09 6.85 -7.41
N ILE A 9 1.01 6.20 -8.14
CA ILE A 9 1.36 4.80 -7.93
C ILE A 9 2.73 4.77 -7.25
N LEU A 10 2.79 4.11 -6.08
CA LEU A 10 4.03 3.85 -5.37
C LEU A 10 4.44 2.40 -5.59
N GLY A 11 5.48 2.18 -6.39
CA GLY A 11 6.10 0.87 -6.59
C GLY A 11 7.16 0.59 -5.53
N VAL A 12 7.07 -0.56 -4.85
CA VAL A 12 8.03 -0.99 -3.81
C VAL A 12 8.67 -2.32 -4.22
N THR A 13 10.00 -2.36 -4.25
CA THR A 13 10.79 -3.53 -4.68
C THR A 13 11.63 -4.09 -3.52
N GLY A 14 12.22 -5.28 -3.72
CA GLY A 14 13.06 -5.97 -2.73
C GLY A 14 14.38 -5.24 -2.45
N SER A 15 14.36 -4.34 -1.47
CA SER A 15 15.53 -3.59 -1.01
C SER A 15 15.49 -3.45 0.52
N ILE A 16 16.66 -3.41 1.15
CA ILE A 16 16.79 -3.11 2.59
C ILE A 16 16.18 -1.75 2.96
N ALA A 17 16.14 -0.81 2.00
CA ALA A 17 15.57 0.51 2.19
C ALA A 17 14.06 0.61 1.92
N SER A 18 13.39 -0.51 1.58
CA SER A 18 11.96 -0.54 1.25
C SER A 18 11.05 0.00 2.36
N TYR A 19 11.46 -0.13 3.63
CA TYR A 19 10.71 0.44 4.77
C TYR A 19 10.59 1.96 4.71
N LYS A 20 11.55 2.67 4.08
CA LYS A 20 11.51 4.13 3.94
C LYS A 20 10.40 4.60 2.99
N SER A 21 9.89 3.72 2.13
CA SER A 21 8.74 4.02 1.28
C SER A 21 7.49 4.34 2.11
N CYS A 22 7.39 3.90 3.37
CA CYS A 22 6.32 4.29 4.28
C CYS A 22 6.36 5.79 4.61
N GLU A 23 7.55 6.36 4.82
CA GLU A 23 7.69 7.79 5.09
C GLU A 23 7.31 8.61 3.85
N LEU A 24 7.71 8.17 2.67
CA LEU A 24 7.31 8.79 1.40
C LEU A 24 5.79 8.79 1.24
N LEU A 25 5.14 7.63 1.49
CA LEU A 25 3.69 7.51 1.42
C LEU A 25 2.99 8.48 2.39
N ARG A 26 3.46 8.58 3.64
CA ARG A 26 2.92 9.52 4.64
C ARG A 26 2.98 10.96 4.14
N LYS A 27 4.14 11.40 3.65
CA LYS A 27 4.33 12.76 3.11
C LYS A 27 3.41 13.05 1.92
N LEU A 28 3.23 12.08 1.01
CA LEU A 28 2.31 12.22 -0.12
C LEU A 28 0.86 12.38 0.37
N LYS A 29 0.42 11.57 1.35
CA LYS A 29 -0.92 11.67 1.95
C LYS A 29 -1.13 12.99 2.69
N GLU A 30 -0.13 13.48 3.44
CA GLU A 30 -0.17 14.78 4.13
C GLU A 30 -0.38 15.95 3.15
N GLU A 31 0.22 15.87 1.96
CA GLU A 31 0.00 16.84 0.89
C GLU A 31 -1.34 16.69 0.14
N GLY A 32 -2.15 15.71 0.51
CA GLY A 32 -3.49 15.45 -0.02
C GLY A 32 -3.51 14.56 -1.27
N ALA A 33 -2.41 13.86 -1.58
CA ALA A 33 -2.36 12.95 -2.71
C ALA A 33 -3.14 11.65 -2.43
N GLU A 34 -3.73 11.08 -3.48
CA GLU A 34 -4.29 9.74 -3.44
C GLU A 34 -3.24 8.75 -3.96
N VAL A 35 -2.87 7.77 -3.13
CA VAL A 35 -1.73 6.88 -3.42
C VAL A 35 -2.18 5.42 -3.38
N LYS A 36 -1.91 4.70 -4.48
CA LYS A 36 -2.05 3.24 -4.55
C LYS A 36 -0.66 2.60 -4.57
N VAL A 37 -0.50 1.49 -3.88
CA VAL A 37 0.80 0.85 -3.72
C VAL A 37 0.84 -0.48 -4.47
N VAL A 38 1.93 -0.71 -5.19
CA VAL A 38 2.24 -1.98 -5.85
C VAL A 38 3.57 -2.49 -5.31
N MET A 39 3.62 -3.76 -4.91
CA MET A 39 4.80 -4.37 -4.32
C MET A 39 5.26 -5.57 -5.14
N THR A 40 6.58 -5.79 -5.21
CA THR A 40 7.10 -7.10 -5.65
C THR A 40 7.01 -8.11 -4.51
N LYS A 41 6.97 -9.42 -4.83
CA LYS A 41 7.07 -10.49 -3.82
C LYS A 41 8.28 -10.32 -2.90
N ASN A 42 9.46 -10.02 -3.46
CA ASN A 42 10.66 -9.84 -2.64
C ASN A 42 10.58 -8.62 -1.71
N ALA A 43 9.74 -7.63 -2.00
CA ALA A 43 9.52 -6.51 -1.09
C ALA A 43 8.73 -6.93 0.15
N THR A 44 7.86 -7.93 0.04
CA THR A 44 7.01 -8.38 1.15
C THR A 44 7.81 -9.07 2.26
N GLU A 45 9.00 -9.57 1.94
CA GLU A 45 9.95 -10.14 2.90
C GLU A 45 10.61 -9.06 3.80
N PHE A 46 10.67 -7.82 3.33
CA PHE A 46 11.22 -6.69 4.11
C PHE A 46 10.14 -5.93 4.86
N ILE A 47 8.96 -5.77 4.26
CA ILE A 47 7.85 -5.03 4.83
C ILE A 47 6.51 -5.55 4.35
N SER A 48 5.55 -5.71 5.26
CA SER A 48 4.24 -6.30 4.95
C SER A 48 3.36 -5.39 4.09
N PRO A 49 2.59 -5.93 3.12
CA PRO A 49 1.54 -5.19 2.41
C PRO A 49 0.52 -4.52 3.34
N LEU A 50 0.21 -5.13 4.50
CA LEU A 50 -0.74 -4.57 5.47
C LEU A 50 -0.31 -3.18 5.95
N THR A 51 1.00 -2.95 6.12
CA THR A 51 1.52 -1.64 6.51
C THR A 51 1.14 -0.58 5.49
N PHE A 52 1.32 -0.86 4.20
CA PHE A 52 0.96 0.07 3.14
C PHE A 52 -0.56 0.22 2.98
N GLN A 53 -1.35 -0.83 3.20
CA GLN A 53 -2.81 -0.74 3.19
C GLN A 53 -3.30 0.25 4.26
N THR A 54 -2.84 0.08 5.50
CA THR A 54 -3.18 0.96 6.61
C THR A 54 -2.74 2.41 6.37
N LEU A 55 -1.55 2.63 5.82
CA LEU A 55 -1.03 3.99 5.58
C LEU A 55 -1.68 4.70 4.39
N SER A 56 -1.97 3.96 3.31
CA SER A 56 -2.54 4.55 2.10
C SER A 56 -4.06 4.71 2.18
N GLY A 57 -4.73 3.85 2.96
CA GLY A 57 -6.18 3.67 2.94
C GLY A 57 -6.67 2.94 1.69
N ASN A 58 -5.76 2.35 0.91
CA ASN A 58 -6.04 1.69 -0.37
C ASN A 58 -5.56 0.24 -0.36
N PRO A 59 -6.15 -0.63 -1.22
CA PRO A 59 -5.60 -1.95 -1.49
C PRO A 59 -4.15 -1.86 -2.00
N VAL A 60 -3.35 -2.84 -1.61
CA VAL A 60 -1.95 -3.00 -2.03
C VAL A 60 -1.87 -4.22 -2.93
N TYR A 61 -1.26 -4.05 -4.10
CA TYR A 61 -1.19 -5.10 -5.11
C TYR A 61 0.19 -5.75 -5.09
N VAL A 62 0.26 -7.05 -4.84
CA VAL A 62 1.53 -7.82 -4.91
C VAL A 62 1.61 -8.67 -6.20
N GLU A 63 0.45 -9.13 -6.68
CA GLU A 63 0.34 -9.91 -7.91
C GLU A 63 -0.60 -9.22 -8.91
N MET A 64 -0.39 -9.49 -10.20
CA MET A 64 -1.20 -8.92 -11.28
C MET A 64 -2.65 -9.40 -11.23
N PHE A 65 -2.86 -10.65 -10.83
CA PHE A 65 -4.17 -11.26 -10.69
C PHE A 65 -4.42 -11.53 -9.21
N TYR A 66 -5.32 -10.77 -8.60
CA TYR A 66 -5.87 -11.14 -7.30
C TYR A 66 -7.05 -12.07 -7.51
N PRO A 67 -7.07 -13.27 -6.88
CA PRO A 67 -8.32 -14.02 -6.72
C PRO A 67 -9.33 -13.10 -6.05
N LEU A 68 -10.52 -12.96 -6.65
CA LEU A 68 -11.58 -12.04 -6.19
C LEU A 68 -11.96 -12.27 -4.70
N GLU A 69 -11.67 -13.45 -4.17
CA GLU A 69 -12.00 -13.91 -2.82
C GLU A 69 -11.14 -13.28 -1.70
N LYS A 70 -9.92 -12.77 -2.00
CA LYS A 70 -8.98 -12.28 -0.97
C LYS A 70 -8.94 -10.76 -0.79
N GLN A 71 -9.92 -10.05 -1.34
CA GLN A 71 -9.98 -8.58 -1.23
C GLN A 71 -10.46 -8.08 0.15
N VAL A 72 -10.85 -8.96 1.06
CA VAL A 72 -11.32 -8.61 2.39
C VAL A 72 -10.12 -8.61 3.37
N PRO A 73 -9.83 -7.50 4.07
CA PRO A 73 -8.87 -7.51 5.15
C PRO A 73 -9.31 -8.54 6.20
N PRO A 74 -8.39 -9.32 6.81
CA PRO A 74 -8.74 -10.35 7.79
C PRO A 74 -9.56 -9.84 8.99
N ASN A 75 -9.64 -8.52 9.19
CA ASN A 75 -10.34 -7.88 10.30
C ASN A 75 -11.76 -7.37 9.93
N VAL A 76 -12.33 -7.79 8.80
CA VAL A 76 -13.73 -7.45 8.42
C VAL A 76 -14.67 -8.67 8.55
N LEU A 77 -14.25 -9.71 9.28
CA LEU A 77 -15.14 -10.77 9.76
C LEU A 77 -15.21 -10.74 11.29
N THR A 78 -15.75 -9.64 11.84
CA THR A 78 -16.38 -9.68 13.17
C THR A 78 -17.88 -9.58 12.97
N GLU A 79 -18.58 -10.58 13.53
CA GLU A 79 -20.02 -10.68 13.79
C GLU A 79 -20.89 -11.26 12.66
N ASN A 80 -20.96 -12.60 12.64
CA ASN A 80 -22.20 -13.34 12.88
C ASN A 80 -21.88 -14.66 13.59
#